data_AF-A0A8D0N7T8-F1
#
_entry.id   AF-A0A8D0N7T8-F1
#
_cell.length_a   1.000
_cell.length_b   1.000
_cell.length_c   1.000
_cell.angle_alpha   90.00
_cell.angle_beta   90.00
_cell.angle_gamma   90.00
#
_symmetry.space_group_name_H-M   'P 1'
#
loop_
_entity.id
_entity.type
_entity.pdbx_description
1 polymer ?
#
loop_
_entity_poly.entity_id
_entity_poly.type
_entity_poly.pdbx_seq_one_letter_code
_entity_poly.pdbx_strand_id
1 'polypeptide(L)' 'MPKCPKCNKEVYFAERVTSLGKDWHWPCLKCEKCGKTLTSGGHAEVSRA' A
#
# COMPACT_ATOMS: atom_id res chain seq x y z
N MET A 1 15.38 5.89 4.45
CA MET A 1 14.29 5.82 3.46
C MET A 1 13.40 4.63 3.77
N PRO A 2 12.07 4.76 3.70
CA PRO A 2 11.18 3.62 3.87
C PRO A 2 11.44 2.55 2.82
N LYS A 3 11.47 1.28 3.25
CA LYS A 3 11.57 0.12 2.36
C LYS A 3 10.20 -0.52 2.21
N CYS A 4 9.81 -0.79 0.97
CA CYS A 4 8.56 -1.46 0.68
C CYS A 4 8.62 -2.90 1.18
N PRO A 5 7.71 -3.33 2.07
CA PRO A 5 7.71 -4.70 2.60
C PRO A 5 7.33 -5.77 1.55
N LYS A 6 6.77 -5.38 0.38
CA LYS A 6 6.45 -6.32 -0.70
C LYS A 6 7.67 -6.67 -1.56
N CYS A 7 8.46 -5.67 -1.94
CA CYS A 7 9.54 -5.83 -2.91
C CYS A 7 10.94 -5.54 -2.34
N ASN A 8 11.04 -5.14 -1.07
CA ASN A 8 12.26 -4.76 -0.35
C ASN A 8 13.07 -3.61 -0.99
N LYS A 9 12.48 -2.88 -1.94
CA LYS A 9 13.08 -1.70 -2.57
C LYS A 9 12.73 -0.43 -1.81
N GLU A 10 13.55 0.60 -1.99
CA GLU A 10 13.32 1.93 -1.42
C GLU A 10 12.09 2.59 -2.02
N VAL A 11 11.25 3.17 -1.16
CA VAL A 11 10.04 3.88 -1.55
C VAL A 11 10.36 5.36 -1.69
N TYR A 12 10.31 5.85 -2.92
CA TYR A 12 10.48 7.27 -3.24
C TYR A 12 9.17 8.03 -3.04
N PHE A 13 9.27 9.35 -2.80
CA PHE A 13 8.10 10.21 -2.62
C PHE A 13 7.08 10.12 -3.78
N ALA A 14 7.54 9.92 -5.02
CA ALA A 14 6.67 9.80 -6.20
C ALA A 14 5.75 8.56 -6.16
N GLU A 15 6.18 7.49 -5.51
CA GLU A 15 5.43 6.22 -5.44
C GLU A 15 4.99 5.87 -4.01
N ARG A 16 5.24 6.75 -3.04
CA ARG A 16 4.99 6.49 -1.62
C ARG A 16 3.51 6.48 -1.32
N VAL A 17 3.03 5.32 -0.87
CA VAL A 17 1.70 5.15 -0.32
C VAL A 17 1.82 4.58 1.10
N THR A 18 1.17 5.23 2.06
CA THR A 18 1.20 4.80 3.46
C THR A 18 -0.03 3.94 3.75
N SER A 19 0.18 2.75 4.30
CA SER A 19 -0.87 1.81 4.67
C SER A 19 -0.46 0.97 5.87
N LEU A 20 -1.38 0.79 6.83
CA LEU A 20 -1.14 0.09 8.10
C LEU A 20 0.10 0.63 8.85
N GLY A 21 0.36 1.94 8.74
CA GLY A 21 1.54 2.59 9.34
C GLY A 21 2.88 2.24 8.68
N LYS A 22 2.88 1.64 7.49
CA LYS A 22 4.08 1.34 6.69
C LYS A 22 4.00 2.02 5.34
N ASP A 23 5.15 2.32 4.76
CA ASP A 23 5.27 2.88 3.42
C ASP A 23 5.48 1.78 2.38
N TRP A 24 4.73 1.87 1.30
CA TRP A 24 4.73 0.94 0.18
C TRP A 24 4.87 1.71 -1.12
N HIS A 25 5.21 1.00 -2.19
CA HIS A 25 5.00 1.53 -3.53
C HIS A 25 3.52 1.42 -3.92
N TRP A 26 3.00 2.43 -4.64
CA TRP A 26 1.68 2.41 -5.29
C TRP A 26 1.30 1.07 -5.95
N PRO A 27 2.17 0.37 -6.72
CA PRO A 27 1.83 -0.89 -7.38
C PRO A 27 2.07 -2.13 -6.49
N CYS A 28 2.76 -1.94 -5.36
CA CYS A 28 3.02 -2.98 -4.38
C CYS A 28 1.89 -3.10 -3.35
N LEU A 29 1.16 -2.01 -3.12
CA LEU A 29 0.01 -1.97 -2.22
C LEU A 29 -1.22 -2.58 -2.91
N LYS A 30 -1.27 -3.91 -2.94
CA LYS A 30 -2.38 -4.68 -3.52
C LYS A 30 -2.85 -5.80 -2.62
N CYS A 31 -4.14 -6.06 -2.67
CA CYS A 31 -4.79 -7.15 -1.96
C CYS A 31 -4.35 -8.50 -2.53
N GLU A 32 -3.75 -9.37 -1.73
CA GLU A 32 -3.34 -10.71 -2.18
C GLU A 32 -4.54 -11.64 -2.42
N LYS A 33 -5.67 -11.38 -1.75
CA LYS A 33 -6.91 -12.17 -1.92
C LYS A 33 -7.71 -11.78 -3.15
N CYS A 34 -7.64 -10.50 -3.55
CA CYS A 34 -8.55 -9.92 -4.54
C CYS A 34 -7.83 -9.24 -5.71
N GLY A 35 -6.50 -9.19 -5.71
CA GLY A 35 -5.67 -8.64 -6.77
C GLY A 35 -5.77 -7.12 -6.98
N LYS A 36 -6.73 -6.45 -6.33
CA LYS A 36 -6.97 -5.01 -6.48
C LYS A 36 -5.91 -4.18 -5.77
N THR A 37 -5.43 -3.16 -6.48
CA THR A 37 -4.60 -2.08 -5.93
C THR A 37 -5.41 -1.34 -4.87
N LEU A 38 -4.86 -1.26 -3.67
CA LEU A 38 -5.46 -0.55 -2.54
C LEU A 38 -4.93 0.89 -2.58
N THR A 39 -5.77 1.84 -2.96
CA THR A 39 -5.37 3.25 -3.06
C THR A 39 -5.29 3.89 -1.67
N SER A 40 -4.22 4.63 -1.38
CA SER A 40 -4.16 5.49 -0.20
C SER A 40 -5.30 6.53 -0.26
N GLY A 41 -6.22 6.46 0.70
CA GLY A 41 -7.47 7.22 0.71
C GLY A 41 -8.71 6.32 0.72
N GLY A 42 -8.59 5.08 0.23
CA GLY A 42 -9.56 4.00 0.39
C GLY A 42 -9.14 3.09 1.52
N HIS A 43 -8.91 3.64 2.72
CA HIS A 43 -9.00 2.83 3.93
C HIS A 43 -10.46 2.40 4.04
N ALA A 44 -10.83 1.31 3.36
CA ALA A 44 -11.88 0.47 3.89
C ALA A 44 -11.29 -0.19 5.14
N GLU A 45 -11.15 0.59 6.21
CA GLU A 45 -11.63 0.09 7.48
C GLU A 45 -13.00 -0.51 7.19
N VAL A 46 -13.15 -1.78 7.54
CA VAL A 46 -14.28 -2.64 7.25
C VAL A 46 -15.61 -1.87 7.29
N SER A 47 -16.09 -1.36 6.15
CA SER A 47 -17.50 -1.05 5.99
C SER A 47 -18.18 -2.37 5.67
N ARG A 48 -18.30 -3.20 6.70
CA ARG A 48 -19.45 -4.09 6.80
C ARG A 48 -20.67 -3.17 6.75
N ALA A 49 -21.34 -3.16 5.62
CA ALA A 49 -22.78 -3.00 5.56
C ALA A 49 -23.33 -4.34 5.07
#